data_AF-A0A2G1WNE6-F1
#
_entry.id   AF-A0A2G1WNE6-F1
#
_cell.length_a   1.000
_cell.length_b   1.000
_cell.length_c   1.000
_cell.angle_alpha   90.00
_cell.angle_beta   90.00
_cell.angle_gamma   90.00
#
_symmetry.space_group_name_H-M   'P 1'
#
loop_
_entity.id
_entity.type
_entity.pdbx_description
1 polymer ?
#
loop_
_entity_poly.entity_id
_entity_poly.type
_entity_poly.pdbx_seq_one_letter_code
_entity_poly.pdbx_strand_id
1 'polypeptide(L)'
;MAVQCPHLTYREAGDGASFDGEEFAEPRAFCTVTESFVQPMRADICNARYGLDPETDCEFYVEPEPDSAAASDAEGDDAER
;
A
#
# COMPACT_ATOMS: atom_id res chain seq x y z
N MET A 1 5.36 13.45 9.27
CA MET A 1 4.69 13.68 7.97
C MET A 1 4.00 12.37 7.68
N ALA A 2 2.69 12.27 7.91
CA ALA A 2 1.95 11.04 7.66
C ALA A 2 2.04 10.73 6.16
N VAL A 3 2.78 9.68 5.83
CA VAL A 3 2.85 9.17 4.46
C VAL A 3 1.72 8.17 4.32
N GLN A 4 1.02 8.19 3.18
CA GLN A 4 0.01 7.19 2.84
C GLN A 4 0.57 5.78 3.13
N CYS A 5 -0.27 4.92 3.73
CA CYS A 5 0.12 3.57 4.08
C CYS A 5 0.61 2.83 2.82
N PRO A 6 1.83 2.27 2.81
CA PRO A 6 2.42 1.60 1.64
C PRO A 6 1.70 0.30 1.29
N HIS A 7 0.95 -0.27 2.24
CA HIS A 7 0.18 -1.49 2.08
C HIS A 7 -1.23 -1.28 1.51
N LEU A 8 -1.59 -0.03 1.21
CA LEU A 8 -2.87 0.31 0.61
C LEU A 8 -2.79 0.21 -0.92
N THR A 9 -3.58 -0.67 -1.50
CA THR A 9 -3.74 -0.79 -2.95
C THR A 9 -5.21 -0.66 -3.35
N TYR A 10 -5.48 -0.48 -4.64
CA TYR A 10 -6.83 -0.40 -5.19
C TYR A 10 -7.02 -1.52 -6.20
N ARG A 11 -8.01 -2.38 -5.98
CA ARG A 11 -8.28 -3.57 -6.80
C ARG A 11 -9.74 -3.65 -7.22
N GLU A 12 -9.96 -4.16 -8.43
CA GLU A 12 -11.30 -4.44 -8.96
C GLU A 12 -11.76 -5.83 -8.49
N ALA A 13 -13.08 -6.01 -8.36
CA ALA A 13 -13.65 -7.32 -8.08
C ALA A 13 -13.66 -8.14 -9.38
N GLY A 14 -12.56 -8.81 -9.69
CA GLY A 14 -12.42 -9.57 -10.94
C GLY A 14 -11.42 -10.74 -10.90
N ASP A 15 -10.66 -10.89 -9.81
CA ASP A 15 -9.58 -11.87 -9.68
C ASP A 15 -9.79 -12.80 -8.46
N GLY A 16 -11.05 -13.22 -8.23
CA GLY A 16 -11.43 -14.01 -7.05
C GLY A 16 -11.50 -13.22 -5.73
N ALA A 17 -11.24 -11.90 -5.78
CA ALA A 17 -11.37 -11.00 -4.65
C ALA A 17 -12.80 -10.42 -4.62
N SER A 18 -13.66 -10.99 -3.78
CA SER A 18 -14.99 -10.45 -3.45
C SER A 18 -15.02 -9.96 -2.01
N PHE A 19 -15.62 -8.79 -1.78
CA PHE A 19 -15.93 -8.31 -0.43
C PHE A 19 -17.38 -8.65 -0.14
N ASP A 20 -17.61 -9.51 0.85
CA ASP A 20 -18.95 -9.99 1.20
C ASP A 20 -19.71 -10.67 0.04
N GLY A 21 -18.98 -11.21 -0.94
CA GLY A 21 -19.57 -11.85 -2.13
C GLY A 21 -20.09 -10.89 -3.20
N GLU A 22 -19.88 -9.58 -3.03
CA GLU A 22 -20.33 -8.58 -4.01
C GLU A 22 -19.23 -8.21 -5.01
N GLU A 23 -19.64 -8.03 -6.28
CA GLU A 23 -18.81 -7.48 -7.35
C GLU A 23 -18.98 -5.94 -7.37
N PHE A 24 -17.87 -5.21 -7.42
CA PHE A 24 -17.86 -3.75 -7.53
C PHE A 24 -17.37 -3.33 -8.92
N ALA A 25 -18.04 -2.36 -9.51
CA ALA A 25 -17.67 -1.80 -10.82
C ALA A 25 -16.44 -0.88 -10.78
N GLU A 26 -16.10 -0.33 -9.60
CA GLU A 26 -14.94 0.53 -9.41
C GLU A 26 -13.90 -0.10 -8.48
N PRO A 27 -12.60 0.19 -8.70
CA PRO A 27 -11.53 -0.33 -7.86
C PRO A 27 -11.69 0.15 -6.41
N ARG A 28 -11.63 -0.80 -5.47
CA ARG A 28 -11.81 -0.58 -4.03
C ARG A 28 -10.49 -0.71 -3.28
N ALA A 29 -10.41 0.02 -2.17
CA ALA A 29 -9.27 -0.01 -1.27
C ALA A 29 -9.09 -1.42 -0.68
N PHE A 30 -7.89 -1.97 -0.85
CA PHE A 30 -7.49 -3.30 -0.43
C PHE A 30 -6.21 -3.17 0.40
N CYS A 31 -6.22 -3.78 1.58
CA CYS A 31 -5.05 -3.83 2.45
C CYS A 31 -4.31 -5.14 2.20
N THR A 32 -3.04 -5.05 1.82
CA THR A 32 -2.20 -6.23 1.58
C THR A 32 -1.76 -6.93 2.87
N VAL A 33 -1.76 -6.23 4.01
CA VAL A 33 -1.45 -6.83 5.32
C VAL A 33 -2.57 -7.78 5.78
N THR A 34 -3.82 -7.34 5.65
CA THR A 34 -5.00 -8.16 6.04
C THR A 34 -5.57 -8.94 4.86
N GLU A 35 -4.93 -8.85 3.69
CA GLU A 35 -5.35 -9.45 2.41
C GLU A 35 -6.86 -9.34 2.14
N SER A 36 -7.42 -8.16 2.42
CA SER A 36 -8.85 -7.92 2.35
C SER A 36 -9.20 -6.50 1.97
N PHE A 37 -10.37 -6.33 1.37
CA PHE A 37 -10.93 -5.01 1.11
C PHE A 37 -11.25 -4.30 2.44
N VAL A 38 -10.88 -3.03 2.50
CA VAL A 38 -11.05 -2.23 3.72
C VAL A 38 -12.32 -1.39 3.63
N GLN A 39 -12.94 -1.15 4.78
CA GLN A 39 -14.06 -0.22 4.86
C GLN A 39 -13.63 1.22 4.53
N PRO A 40 -14.54 2.08 4.06
CA PRO A 40 -14.23 3.47 3.72
C PRO A 40 -13.49 4.22 4.82
N MET A 41 -13.92 4.05 6.09
CA MET A 41 -13.29 4.70 7.24
C MET A 41 -11.82 4.27 7.41
N ARG A 42 -11.54 2.98 7.21
CA ARG A 42 -10.16 2.45 7.27
C ARG A 42 -9.35 2.89 6.06
N ALA A 43 -9.98 3.00 4.89
CA ALA A 43 -9.34 3.60 3.71
C ALA A 43 -8.92 5.05 3.97
N ASP A 44 -9.73 5.84 4.66
CA ASP A 44 -9.38 7.23 5.00
C ASP A 44 -8.17 7.31 5.94
N ILE A 45 -8.09 6.42 6.94
CA ILE A 45 -6.91 6.29 7.82
C ILE A 45 -5.67 5.95 6.99
N CYS A 46 -5.73 4.88 6.18
CA CYS A 46 -4.59 4.46 5.37
C CYS A 46 -4.17 5.50 4.32
N ASN A 47 -5.10 6.33 3.83
CA ASN A 47 -4.81 7.44 2.93
C ASN A 47 -4.25 8.68 3.63
N ALA A 48 -4.06 8.65 4.95
CA ALA A 48 -3.70 9.80 5.78
C ALA A 48 -4.63 11.01 5.55
N ARG A 49 -5.92 10.74 5.28
CA ARG A 49 -6.91 11.79 5.02
C ARG A 49 -7.39 12.39 6.33
N TYR A 50 -7.83 13.65 6.27
CA TYR A 50 -8.43 14.36 7.41
C TYR A 50 -7.53 14.50 8.65
N GLY A 51 -6.20 14.36 8.48
CA GLY A 51 -5.25 14.40 9.59
C GLY A 51 -5.14 13.09 10.37
N LEU A 52 -5.67 11.99 9.83
CA LEU A 52 -5.45 10.64 10.32
C LEU A 52 -4.04 10.18 9.98
N ASP A 53 -3.43 9.41 10.87
CA ASP A 53 -2.08 8.92 10.72
C ASP A 53 -2.08 7.38 10.65
N PRO A 54 -1.64 6.77 9.54
CA PRO A 54 -1.62 5.32 9.43
C PRO A 54 -0.80 4.62 10.52
N GLU A 55 0.26 5.24 11.03
CA GLU A 55 1.17 4.64 12.00
C GLU A 55 0.55 4.58 13.39
N THR A 56 -0.30 5.56 13.73
CA THR A 56 -0.94 5.64 15.06
C THR A 56 -2.41 5.22 15.10
N ASP A 57 -3.16 5.42 14.01
CA ASP A 57 -4.61 5.22 13.97
C ASP A 57 -5.03 3.90 13.30
N CYS A 58 -4.12 3.19 12.62
CA CYS A 58 -4.43 1.90 12.00
C CYS A 58 -3.89 0.73 12.85
N GLU A 59 -4.78 -0.14 13.32
CA GLU A 59 -4.43 -1.32 14.13
C GLU A 59 -3.61 -2.39 13.37
N PHE A 60 -3.59 -2.32 12.03
CA PHE A 60 -2.90 -3.27 11.15
C PHE A 60 -1.66 -2.67 10.47
N TYR A 61 -1.25 -1.46 10.84
CA TYR A 61 -0.09 -0.83 10.21
C TYR A 61 1.17 -1.63 10.49
N VAL A 62 1.97 -1.82 9.43
CA VAL A 62 3.29 -2.43 9.49
C VAL A 62 4.24 -1.49 8.76
N GLU A 63 5.28 -1.03 9.45
CA GLU A 63 6.31 -0.22 8.84
C GLU A 63 6.94 -1.02 7.69
N PRO A 64 7.02 -0.47 6.46
CA PRO A 64 7.74 -1.15 5.39
C PRO A 64 9.22 -1.20 5.78
N GLU A 65 9.83 -2.37 5.69
CA GLU A 65 11.29 -2.45 5.77
C GLU A 65 11.86 -1.45 4.73
N PRO A 66 12.80 -0.57 5.12
CA PRO A 66 13.38 0.37 4.18
C PRO A 66 14.05 -0.44 3.07
N ASP A 67 13.46 -0.37 1.87
CA ASP A 67 13.91 -1.10 0.69
C ASP A 67 15.39 -0.74 0.46
N SER A 68 16.27 -1.66 0.83
CA SER A 68 17.71 -1.42 0.84
C SER A 68 18.33 -1.50 -0.56
N ALA A 69 17.52 -1.39 -1.63
CA ALA A 69 17.98 -1.49 -3.02
C ALA A 69 18.49 -0.18 -3.64
N ALA A 70 18.73 0.86 -2.82
CA ALA A 70 19.34 2.12 -3.27
C ALA A 70 20.80 2.27 -2.80
N ALA A 71 21.62 1.22 -2.89
CA ALA A 71 23.08 1.35 -2.75
C ALA A 71 23.80 0.15 -3.40
N SER A 72 24.08 0.26 -4.71
CA SER A 72 25.12 -0.41 -5.53
C SER A 72 24.55 -0.41 -6.96
N ASP A 73 24.93 0.48 -7.86
CA ASP A 73 26.23 0.47 -8.50
C ASP A 73 26.49 1.87 -9.10
N ALA A 74 27.35 2.63 -8.42
CA ALA A 74 28.12 3.69 -9.05
C ALA A 74 29.59 3.25 -8.99
N GLU A 75 30.33 3.55 -10.05
CA GLU A 75 31.73 3.18 -10.38
C GLU A 75 31.92 1.77 -10.99
N GLY A 76 32.54 1.57 -12.16
CA GLY A 76 33.32 2.45 -13.05
C GLY A 76 33.14 2.01 -14.51
N ASP A 77 33.13 2.92 -15.47
CA ASP A 77 34.31 3.56 -16.05
C ASP A 77 35.33 2.57 -16.65
N ASP A 78 35.53 2.77 -17.95
CA ASP A 78 36.76 2.59 -18.71
C ASP A 78 36.94 1.39 -19.68
N ALA A 79 37.26 1.83 -20.91
CA ALA A 79 38.15 1.24 -21.91
C ALA A 79 37.81 -0.07 -22.66
N GLU A 80 37.30 0.13 -23.89
CA GLU A 80 38.01 -0.18 -25.15
C GLU A 80 38.80 -1.51 -25.27
N ARG A 81 38.23 -2.52 -25.96
CA ARG A 81 38.91 -3.28 -27.05
C ARG A 81 37.98 -4.15 -27.90
#